data_AF-A0A3B9PLH5-F1
#
_entry.id   AF-A0A3B9PLH5-F1
#
_cell.length_a   1.000
_cell.length_b   1.000
_cell.length_c   1.000
_cell.angle_alpha   90.00
_cell.angle_beta   90.00
_cell.angle_gamma   90.00
#
_symmetry.space_group_name_H-M   'P 1'
#
loop_
_entity.id
_entity.type
_entity.pdbx_description
1 polymer ?
#
loop_
_entity_poly.entity_id
_entity_poly.type
_entity_poly.pdbx_seq_one_letter_code
_entity_poly.pdbx_strand_id
1 'polypeptide(L)' 'RNRFAQYADKQYMFWLSDQVPGGVFGIASRMNAGDAGAEPLIVEELYIEGATAPDMTALAR' A
#
# COMPACT_ATOMS: atom_id res chain seq x y z
N ARG A 1 -23.01 2.32 7.96
CA ARG A 1 -22.28 1.91 6.73
C ARG A 1 -21.69 3.10 5.97
N ASN A 2 -22.44 4.19 5.75
CA ASN A 2 -21.97 5.38 4.98
C ASN A 2 -20.61 5.96 5.42
N ARG A 3 -20.32 6.02 6.72
CA ARG A 3 -19.03 6.50 7.25
C ARG A 3 -17.80 5.73 6.75
N PHE A 4 -17.99 4.55 6.17
CA PHE A 4 -16.91 3.73 5.64
C PHE A 4 -16.89 3.66 4.11
N ALA A 5 -17.77 4.41 3.43
CA ALA A 5 -17.87 4.38 1.97
C ALA A 5 -16.53 4.75 1.29
N GLN A 6 -15.76 5.66 1.90
CA GLN A 6 -14.41 6.03 1.44
C GLN A 6 -13.38 4.89 1.46
N TYR A 7 -13.64 3.79 2.16
CA TYR A 7 -12.75 2.63 2.22
C TYR A 7 -13.15 1.49 1.26
N ALA A 8 -14.22 1.66 0.49
CA ALA A 8 -14.76 0.59 -0.36
C ALA A 8 -13.73 0.09 -1.40
N ASP A 9 -12.90 0.99 -1.92
CA ASP A 9 -11.89 0.70 -2.95
C ASP A 9 -10.45 0.69 -2.40
N LYS A 10 -10.28 0.30 -1.13
CA LYS A 10 -8.95 0.16 -0.53
C LYS A 10 -8.23 -1.06 -1.09
N GLN A 11 -7.10 -0.82 -1.73
CA GLN A 11 -6.22 -1.85 -2.29
C GLN A 11 -5.01 -2.05 -1.36
N TYR A 12 -4.61 -3.30 -1.17
CA TYR A 12 -3.43 -3.67 -0.40
C TYR A 12 -2.40 -4.34 -1.31
N MET A 13 -1.13 -3.99 -1.12
CA MET A 13 0.01 -4.62 -1.74
C MET A 13 0.97 -5.07 -0.64
N PHE A 14 1.33 -6.36 -0.66
CA PHE A 14 2.25 -6.94 0.30
C PHE A 14 3.61 -7.15 -0.38
N TRP A 15 4.66 -6.61 0.22
CA TRP A 15 6.04 -6.90 -0.19
C TRP A 15 6.59 -8.01 0.67
N LEU A 16 7.21 -8.98 0.01
CA LEU A 16 7.75 -10.16 0.67
C LEU A 16 9.27 -10.14 0.64
N SER A 17 9.89 -10.67 1.71
CA SER A 17 11.34 -10.83 1.82
C SER A 17 11.66 -12.07 2.64
N ASP A 18 12.65 -12.84 2.19
CA ASP A 18 13.20 -13.99 2.92
C ASP A 18 14.02 -13.59 4.15
N GLN A 19 14.43 -12.32 4.24
CA GLN A 19 15.16 -11.76 5.39
C GLN A 19 14.26 -11.48 6.59
N VAL A 20 12.93 -11.44 6.40
CA VAL A 20 11.96 -11.19 7.48
C VAL A 20 11.34 -12.51 7.93
N PRO A 21 11.43 -12.88 9.23
CA PRO A 21 10.70 -14.03 9.76
C PRO A 21 9.19 -13.90 9.49
N GLY A 22 8.61 -14.87 8.78
CA GLY A 22 7.21 -14.81 8.34
C GLY A 22 6.99 -14.19 6.95
N GLY A 23 8.06 -13.73 6.29
CA GLY A 23 8.09 -13.43 4.86
C GLY A 23 7.48 -12.10 4.44
N VAL A 24 6.66 -11.45 5.26
CA VAL A 24 6.09 -10.13 4.96
C VAL A 24 7.06 -9.05 5.41
N PHE A 25 7.56 -8.26 4.46
CA PHE A 25 8.45 -7.14 4.71
C PHE A 25 7.70 -5.81 4.75
N GLY A 26 6.70 -5.62 3.88
CA GLY A 26 6.00 -4.35 3.82
C GLY A 26 4.55 -4.50 3.41
N ILE A 27 3.76 -3.51 3.80
CA ILE A 27 2.37 -3.37 3.42
C ILE A 27 2.22 -1.96 2.89
N ALA A 28 1.88 -1.85 1.61
CA ALA A 28 1.40 -0.62 1.01
C ALA A 28 -0.11 -0.71 0.86
N SER A 29 -0.80 0.40 1.05
CA SER A 29 -2.21 0.47 0.70
C SER A 29 -2.57 1.81 0.07
N ARG A 30 -3.56 1.77 -0.81
CA ARG A 30 -4.03 2.93 -1.58
C ARG A 30 -5.55 2.94 -1.58
N MET A 31 -6.12 4.13 -1.44
CA MET A 31 -7.54 4.38 -1.70
C MET A 31 -7.67 5.38 -2.82
N ASN A 32 -8.33 4.96 -3.90
CA ASN A 32 -8.59 5.83 -5.03
C ASN A 32 -9.61 6.92 -4.66
N ALA A 33 -9.48 8.08 -5.29
CA ALA A 33 -10.55 9.06 -5.31
C ALA A 33 -11.72 8.56 -6.16
N GLY A 34 -12.92 9.10 -5.89
CA GLY A 34 -14.11 8.77 -6.68
C GLY A 34 -14.04 9.25 -8.13
N ASP A 35 -13.16 10.22 -8.42
CA ASP A 35 -12.95 10.78 -9.74
C ASP A 35 -11.73 10.13 -10.42
N ALA A 36 -11.91 9.69 -11.67
CA ALA A 36 -10.85 9.09 -12.45
C ALA A 36 -9.70 10.09 -12.69
N GLY A 37 -8.48 9.69 -12.35
CA GLY A 37 -7.28 10.50 -12.53
C GLY A 37 -6.99 11.51 -11.42
N ALA A 38 -7.85 11.62 -10.40
CA ALA A 38 -7.56 12.40 -9.21
C ALA A 38 -6.52 11.70 -8.31
N GLU A 39 -5.83 12.50 -7.49
CA GLU A 39 -4.89 11.95 -6.51
C GLU A 39 -5.60 11.00 -5.53
N PRO A 40 -4.91 9.94 -5.06
CA PRO A 40 -5.46 9.03 -4.07
C PRO A 40 -5.89 9.76 -2.80
N LEU A 41 -7.02 9.35 -2.23
CA LEU A 41 -7.49 9.90 -0.95
C LEU A 41 -6.56 9.53 0.20
N ILE A 42 -6.00 8.32 0.16
CA ILE A 42 -5.07 7.80 1.17
C ILE A 42 -4.00 6.96 0.47
N VAL A 43 -2.75 7.18 0.88
CA VAL A 43 -1.60 6.31 0.61
C VAL A 43 -0.95 6.00 1.95
N GLU A 44 -0.77 4.71 2.25
CA GLU A 44 -0.15 4.24 3.50
C GLU A 44 0.97 3.27 3.17
N GLU A 45 2.10 3.39 3.89
CA GLU A 45 3.21 2.45 3.83
C GLU A 45 3.62 2.05 5.24
N LEU A 46 3.81 0.74 5.43
CA LEU A 46 4.33 0.16 6.66
C LEU A 46 5.43 -0.84 6.30
N TYR A 47 6.58 -0.69 6.94
CA TYR A 47 7.72 -1.58 6.78
C TYR A 47 7.98 -2.33 8.08
N ILE A 48 8.26 -3.62 7.96
CA ILE A 48 8.69 -4.48 9.03
C ILE A 48 10.22 -4.51 9.00
N GLU A 49 10.84 -4.34 10.17
CA GLU A 49 12.29 -4.31 10.31
C GLU A 49 12.89 -5.67 9.90
N GLY A 50 13.91 -5.64 9.03
CA GLY A 50 14.59 -6.85 8.54
C GLY A 50 14.90 -6.89 7.04
N ALA A 51 14.42 -5.92 6.23
CA ALA A 51 14.88 -5.76 4.85
C ALA A 51 14.93 -4.28 4.42
N THR A 52 15.42 -4.01 3.21
CA THR A 52 15.50 -2.65 2.62
C THR A 52 14.27 -2.37 1.76
N ALA A 53 13.69 -1.18 1.89
CA ALA A 53 12.53 -0.75 1.12
C ALA A 53 12.81 -0.76 -0.40
N PRO A 54 11.91 -1.31 -1.24
CA PRO A 54 12.03 -1.18 -2.69
C PRO A 54 11.84 0.29 -3.11
N ASP A 55 12.51 0.71 -4.18
CA ASP A 55 12.28 2.02 -4.78
C ASP A 55 10.89 2.07 -5.44
N MET A 56 9.96 2.75 -4.79
CA MET A 56 8.57 2.86 -5.21
C MET A 56 8.36 3.71 -6.47
N THR A 57 9.33 4.57 -6.82
CA THR A 57 9.31 5.33 -8.07
C THR A 57 9.44 4.42 -9.29
N ALA A 58 10.03 3.22 -9.12
CA ALA A 58 10.19 2.25 -10.18
C ALA A 58 8.94 1.39 -10.44
N LEU A 59 8.04 1.25 -9.45
CA LEU A 59 6.81 0.44 -9.53
C LEU A 59 5.58 1.23 -9.99
N ALA A 60 5.66 2.56 -10.05
CA ALA A 60 4.57 3.45 -10.48
C ALA A 60 4.52 3.69 -12.00
N ARG A 61 5.30 2.94 -12.80
CA ARG A 61 5.27 2.94 -14.27
C ARG A 61 4.52 1.73 -14.79
#